data_AF-A0AAU3IC63-F1
#
_entry.id   AF-A0AAU3IC63-F1
#
_cell.length_a   1.000
_cell.length_b   1.000
_cell.length_c   1.000
_cell.angle_alpha   90.00
_cell.angle_beta   90.00
_cell.angle_gamma   90.00
#
_symmetry.space_group_name_H-M   'P 1'
#
loop_
_entity.id
_entity.type
_entity.pdbx_description
1 polymer ?
#
loop_
_entity_poly.entity_id
_entity_poly.type
_entity_poly.pdbx_seq_one_letter_code
_entity_poly.pdbx_strand_id
1 'polypeptide(L)'
;MPDDILALWPLAPASETDWLARLSQDDGLTGYEAPGLPDAAWVLGGMYERGATAGDSVNDAQSRDEHPGPGWERLRWADLAARIGDPVVPQGLYPCFRCFPSAKGAGIRPGAIEWPAEGSLDRPTWDQLIRFLTAHSPQGADTACLAYYNPIVTRDFEKGHVRSGRLGDAQALFDHPEILYTPSNLWAVDHSWIVFTDYDLWGTKVCGPRPLVEALLADFEIEAIRLPWAS
;
A
#
# COMPACT_ATOMS: atom_id res chain seq x y z
N MET A 1 -14.05 6.59 21.88
CA MET A 1 -13.65 5.16 21.85
C MET A 1 -13.16 4.90 20.44
N PRO A 2 -12.17 4.03 20.19
CA PRO A 2 -11.93 3.60 18.82
C PRO A 2 -13.27 3.08 18.30
N ASP A 3 -13.74 3.60 17.17
CA ASP A 3 -14.94 3.05 16.56
C ASP A 3 -14.70 1.56 16.30
N ASP A 4 -15.73 0.74 16.52
CA ASP A 4 -15.61 -0.69 16.28
C ASP A 4 -15.40 -0.90 14.77
N ILE A 5 -14.15 -1.13 14.38
CA ILE A 5 -13.73 -1.28 12.98
C ILE A 5 -14.55 -2.37 12.31
N LEU A 6 -14.91 -3.45 13.03
CA LEU A 6 -15.70 -4.55 12.49
C LEU A 6 -17.17 -4.14 12.27
N ALA A 7 -17.67 -3.15 13.02
CA ALA A 7 -18.99 -2.57 12.81
C ALA A 7 -18.99 -1.53 11.67
N LEU A 8 -17.91 -0.77 11.50
CA LEU A 8 -17.73 0.16 10.38
C LEU A 8 -17.49 -0.57 9.05
N TRP A 9 -16.82 -1.73 9.12
CA TRP A 9 -16.44 -2.57 7.98
C TRP A 9 -16.95 -4.01 8.17
N PRO A 10 -18.28 -4.24 8.15
CA PRO A 10 -18.85 -5.58 8.23
C PRO A 10 -18.37 -6.48 7.09
N LEU A 11 -18.42 -7.79 7.32
CA LEU A 11 -18.13 -8.78 6.28
C LEU A 11 -19.11 -8.64 5.11
N ALA A 12 -18.56 -8.66 3.91
CA ALA A 12 -19.29 -8.75 2.66
C ALA A 12 -19.14 -10.16 2.05
N PRO A 13 -20.01 -10.54 1.09
CA PRO A 13 -19.86 -11.82 0.39
C PRO A 13 -18.51 -11.92 -0.33
N ALA A 14 -17.89 -13.09 -0.29
CA ALA A 14 -16.64 -13.34 -1.03
C ALA A 14 -16.82 -13.15 -2.55
N SER A 15 -18.04 -13.36 -3.08
CA SER A 15 -18.36 -13.16 -4.50
C SER A 15 -18.18 -11.72 -5.00
N GLU A 16 -18.02 -10.74 -4.10
CA GLU A 16 -17.67 -9.37 -4.46
C GLU A 16 -16.31 -9.26 -5.17
N THR A 17 -15.42 -10.27 -5.06
CA THR A 17 -14.15 -10.34 -5.80
C THR A 17 -14.26 -11.08 -7.13
N ASP A 18 -15.41 -11.68 -7.46
CA ASP A 18 -15.55 -12.52 -8.68
C ASP A 18 -15.20 -11.77 -9.96
N TRP A 19 -15.49 -10.47 -10.00
CA TRP A 19 -15.16 -9.64 -11.16
C TRP A 19 -13.66 -9.34 -11.24
N LEU A 20 -12.99 -9.17 -10.09
CA LEU A 20 -11.54 -9.00 -10.02
C LEU A 20 -10.83 -10.27 -10.46
N ALA A 21 -11.24 -11.42 -9.95
CA ALA A 21 -10.68 -12.72 -10.34
C ALA A 21 -10.78 -12.94 -11.86
N ARG A 22 -11.92 -12.57 -12.48
CA ARG A 22 -12.07 -12.62 -13.95
C ARG A 22 -11.20 -11.60 -14.68
N LEU A 23 -11.05 -10.40 -14.11
CA LEU A 23 -10.30 -9.31 -14.72
C LEU A 23 -8.79 -9.56 -14.69
N SER A 24 -8.26 -10.02 -13.56
CA SER A 24 -6.83 -10.33 -13.36
C SER A 24 -6.45 -11.72 -13.84
N GLN A 25 -7.42 -12.63 -14.02
CA GLN A 25 -7.18 -14.07 -14.25
C GLN A 25 -6.38 -14.71 -13.11
N ASP A 26 -6.65 -14.26 -11.89
CA ASP A 26 -5.95 -14.66 -10.66
C ASP A 26 -6.97 -15.19 -9.63
N ASP A 27 -6.53 -16.00 -8.67
CA ASP A 27 -7.36 -16.51 -7.57
C ASP A 27 -7.42 -15.55 -6.37
N GLY A 28 -6.53 -14.54 -6.33
CA GLY A 28 -6.45 -13.54 -5.29
C GLY A 28 -5.56 -13.93 -4.13
N LEU A 29 -4.74 -14.98 -4.25
CA LEU A 29 -3.89 -15.47 -3.17
C LEU A 29 -3.04 -14.37 -2.53
N THR A 30 -2.53 -13.43 -3.35
CA THR A 30 -1.78 -12.26 -2.89
C THR A 30 -2.52 -10.93 -3.08
N GLY A 31 -3.76 -10.97 -3.59
CA GLY A 31 -4.52 -9.81 -4.05
C GLY A 31 -4.79 -9.87 -5.56
N TYR A 32 -5.56 -8.92 -6.07
CA TYR A 32 -5.92 -8.84 -7.49
C TYR A 32 -5.28 -7.62 -8.15
N GLU A 33 -4.30 -7.80 -9.03
CA GLU A 33 -3.77 -6.70 -9.83
C GLU A 33 -4.76 -6.33 -10.94
N ALA A 34 -5.34 -5.13 -10.86
CA ALA A 34 -6.17 -4.60 -11.94
C ALA A 34 -5.30 -4.00 -13.08
N PRO A 35 -5.77 -4.04 -14.34
CA PRO A 35 -5.19 -3.27 -15.43
C PRO A 35 -5.17 -1.77 -15.08
N GLY A 36 -4.13 -1.06 -15.48
CA GLY A 36 -3.89 0.35 -15.18
C GLY A 36 -4.72 1.32 -16.03
N LEU A 37 -6.00 1.03 -16.19
CA LEU A 37 -6.95 1.85 -16.94
C LEU A 37 -7.85 2.67 -15.99
N PRO A 38 -8.24 3.90 -16.37
CA PRO A 38 -7.71 4.67 -17.51
C PRO A 38 -6.28 5.17 -17.28
N ASP A 39 -5.80 5.09 -16.03
CA ASP A 39 -4.47 5.49 -15.64
C ASP A 39 -4.03 4.75 -14.36
N ALA A 40 -2.71 4.65 -14.11
CA ALA A 40 -2.18 4.06 -12.89
C ALA A 40 -0.82 4.61 -12.45
N ALA A 41 -0.57 4.54 -11.14
CA ALA A 41 0.73 4.75 -10.52
C ALA A 41 0.97 3.72 -9.40
N TRP A 42 2.23 3.53 -9.06
CA TRP A 42 2.68 2.74 -7.92
C TRP A 42 3.10 3.68 -6.81
N VAL A 43 2.37 3.67 -5.69
CA VAL A 43 2.76 4.31 -4.44
C VAL A 43 3.81 3.43 -3.78
N LEU A 44 4.99 3.99 -3.51
CA LEU A 44 6.13 3.30 -2.92
C LEU A 44 6.02 3.33 -1.39
N GLY A 45 6.21 2.19 -0.74
CA GLY A 45 6.10 2.07 0.70
C GLY A 45 7.09 2.94 1.47
N GLY A 46 6.73 3.25 2.70
CA GLY A 46 7.55 3.97 3.69
C GLY A 46 8.92 3.36 3.86
N MET A 47 9.96 4.14 3.56
CA MET A 47 11.35 3.84 3.87
C MET A 47 11.87 4.97 4.75
N TYR A 48 12.64 4.63 5.77
CA TYR A 48 13.12 5.58 6.76
C TYR A 48 14.62 5.41 7.00
N GLU A 49 15.33 6.52 7.14
CA GLU A 49 16.73 6.56 7.50
C GLU A 49 16.90 6.90 8.99
N ARG A 50 17.80 6.17 9.65
CA ARG A 50 18.09 6.33 11.07
C ARG A 50 18.99 7.56 11.28
N GLY A 51 18.44 8.61 11.90
CA GLY A 51 19.21 9.76 12.33
C GLY A 51 20.15 9.46 13.52
N ALA A 52 21.10 10.35 13.78
CA ALA A 52 22.14 10.15 14.80
C ALA A 52 21.59 9.99 16.23
N THR A 53 20.40 10.52 16.50
CA THR A 53 19.74 10.48 17.82
C THR A 53 18.60 9.47 17.89
N ALA A 54 18.38 8.69 16.82
CA ALA A 54 17.28 7.74 16.75
C ALA A 54 17.46 6.58 17.75
N GLY A 55 16.41 6.32 18.52
CA GLY A 55 16.25 5.07 19.25
C GLY A 55 16.06 3.88 18.30
N ASP A 56 15.84 2.71 18.87
CA ASP A 56 15.48 1.54 18.07
C ASP A 56 14.11 1.72 17.42
N SER A 57 13.92 1.10 16.25
CA SER A 57 12.62 1.12 15.57
C SER A 57 11.56 0.54 16.50
N VAL A 58 10.38 1.16 16.53
CA VAL A 58 9.20 0.59 17.19
C VAL A 58 8.61 -0.58 16.42
N ASN A 59 8.98 -0.73 15.15
CA ASN A 59 8.51 -1.82 14.31
C ASN A 59 9.36 -3.08 14.52
N ASP A 60 8.71 -4.23 14.44
CA ASP A 60 9.31 -5.56 14.39
C ASP A 60 8.54 -6.45 13.41
N ALA A 61 8.93 -7.72 13.27
CA ALA A 61 8.28 -8.65 12.34
C ALA A 61 6.79 -8.95 12.64
N GLN A 62 6.26 -8.44 13.76
CA GLN A 62 4.88 -8.60 14.22
C GLN A 62 4.18 -7.26 14.47
N SER A 63 4.83 -6.13 14.19
CA SER A 63 4.22 -4.80 14.32
C SER A 63 3.39 -4.48 13.09
N ARG A 64 2.43 -3.58 13.27
CA ARG A 64 1.87 -2.82 12.14
C ARG A 64 2.94 -1.82 11.72
N ASP A 65 3.16 -1.67 10.43
CA ASP A 65 4.24 -0.83 9.89
C ASP A 65 3.99 0.66 10.21
N GLU A 66 4.39 1.08 11.40
CA GLU A 66 4.24 2.45 11.87
C GLU A 66 5.45 3.28 11.45
N HIS A 67 5.39 4.59 11.72
CA HIS A 67 6.62 5.39 11.69
C HIS A 67 7.62 4.83 12.73
N PRO A 68 8.90 4.54 12.37
CA PRO A 68 9.84 3.85 13.27
C PRO A 68 10.15 4.55 14.59
N GLY A 69 9.89 5.85 14.66
CA GLY A 69 9.87 6.64 15.90
C GLY A 69 10.74 7.89 15.83
N PRO A 70 10.91 8.61 16.96
CA PRO A 70 11.69 9.84 16.99
C PRO A 70 13.14 9.66 16.51
N GLY A 71 13.59 10.58 15.65
CA GLY A 71 14.93 10.58 15.06
C GLY A 71 15.07 9.73 13.81
N TRP A 72 14.05 8.96 13.42
CA TRP A 72 13.95 8.39 12.09
C TRP A 72 13.32 9.41 11.14
N GLU A 73 13.84 9.50 9.92
CA GLU A 73 13.39 10.44 8.91
C GLU A 73 12.96 9.70 7.65
N ARG A 74 11.89 10.18 7.00
CA ARG A 74 11.41 9.61 5.75
C ARG A 74 12.52 9.71 4.69
N LEU A 75 12.95 8.56 4.16
CA LEU A 75 13.87 8.46 3.03
C LEU A 75 13.06 8.13 1.77
N ARG A 76 13.14 8.99 0.75
CA ARG A 76 12.55 8.68 -0.55
C ARG A 76 13.39 7.62 -1.26
N TRP A 77 12.72 6.73 -1.99
CA TRP A 77 13.34 5.76 -2.87
C TRP A 77 14.23 6.44 -3.91
N ALA A 78 13.79 7.56 -4.49
CA ALA A 78 14.59 8.38 -5.40
C ALA A 78 15.91 8.88 -4.79
N ASP A 79 15.88 9.27 -3.51
CA ASP A 79 17.08 9.77 -2.82
C ASP A 79 18.07 8.63 -2.56
N LEU A 80 17.57 7.46 -2.14
CA LEU A 80 18.42 6.27 -1.97
C LEU A 80 18.99 5.81 -3.32
N ALA A 81 18.15 5.71 -4.35
CA ALA A 81 18.52 5.33 -5.70
C ALA A 81 19.66 6.22 -6.23
N ALA A 82 19.49 7.55 -6.15
CA ALA A 82 20.50 8.51 -6.55
C ALA A 82 21.81 8.37 -5.74
N ARG A 83 21.71 8.08 -4.44
CA ARG A 83 22.86 7.89 -3.55
C ARG A 83 23.69 6.66 -3.90
N ILE A 84 23.05 5.55 -4.29
CA ILE A 84 23.72 4.27 -4.53
C ILE A 84 23.94 3.96 -6.02
N GLY A 85 23.38 4.77 -6.92
CA GLY A 85 23.52 4.61 -8.36
C GLY A 85 22.57 3.57 -8.98
N ASP A 86 21.54 3.13 -8.26
CA ASP A 86 20.51 2.23 -8.77
C ASP A 86 19.34 3.03 -9.38
N PRO A 87 18.53 2.45 -10.27
CA PRO A 87 17.22 3.01 -10.60
C PRO A 87 16.25 2.86 -9.42
N VAL A 88 15.22 3.72 -9.33
CA VAL A 88 14.17 3.62 -8.30
C VAL A 88 13.48 2.26 -8.32
N VAL A 89 13.09 1.82 -9.52
CA VAL A 89 12.66 0.44 -9.78
C VAL A 89 13.35 -0.02 -11.06
N PRO A 90 14.16 -1.09 -11.03
CA PRO A 90 14.78 -1.63 -12.23
C PRO A 90 13.75 -2.05 -13.28
N GLN A 91 14.11 -1.90 -14.56
CA GLN A 91 13.23 -2.24 -15.67
C GLN A 91 12.74 -3.70 -15.59
N GLY A 92 11.43 -3.89 -15.74
CA GLY A 92 10.78 -5.20 -15.68
C GLY A 92 10.55 -5.74 -14.27
N LEU A 93 10.90 -4.99 -13.22
CA LEU A 93 10.56 -5.32 -11.84
C LEU A 93 9.36 -4.51 -11.34
N TYR A 94 8.72 -5.06 -10.32
CA TYR A 94 7.77 -4.34 -9.45
C TYR A 94 8.52 -3.74 -8.25
N PRO A 95 7.95 -2.75 -7.53
CA PRO A 95 8.52 -2.23 -6.30
C PRO A 95 8.60 -3.33 -5.24
N CYS A 96 9.79 -3.82 -4.95
CA CYS A 96 10.03 -4.94 -4.02
C CYS A 96 11.48 -4.91 -3.50
N PHE A 97 11.84 -5.87 -2.64
CA PHE A 97 13.18 -6.00 -2.05
C PHE A 97 14.35 -6.06 -3.04
N ARG A 98 14.06 -6.30 -4.33
CA ARG A 98 15.07 -6.37 -5.41
C ARG A 98 15.41 -5.01 -6.03
N CYS A 99 14.79 -3.91 -5.60
CA CYS A 99 14.98 -2.61 -6.26
C CYS A 99 16.33 -1.93 -5.96
N PHE A 100 16.98 -2.29 -4.85
CA PHE A 100 18.25 -1.66 -4.41
C PHE A 100 19.39 -2.68 -4.26
N PRO A 101 19.78 -3.40 -5.33
CA PRO A 101 20.82 -4.43 -5.25
C PRO A 101 22.18 -3.88 -4.79
N SER A 102 22.47 -2.60 -5.04
CA SER A 102 23.74 -1.97 -4.67
C SER A 102 23.82 -1.54 -3.20
N ALA A 103 22.70 -1.56 -2.46
CA ALA A 103 22.63 -1.10 -1.07
C ALA A 103 23.65 -1.81 -0.15
N LYS A 104 23.85 -3.13 -0.34
CA LYS A 104 24.83 -3.91 0.42
C LYS A 104 26.28 -3.47 0.16
N GLY A 105 26.58 -3.01 -1.06
CA GLY A 105 27.90 -2.53 -1.46
C GLY A 105 28.15 -1.05 -1.18
N ALA A 106 27.09 -0.28 -0.93
CA ALA A 106 27.15 1.18 -0.76
C ALA A 106 27.58 1.65 0.64
N GLY A 107 28.00 0.73 1.53
CA GLY A 107 28.44 1.08 2.88
C GLY A 107 27.30 1.52 3.83
N ILE A 108 26.05 1.23 3.48
CA ILE A 108 24.89 1.42 4.36
C ILE A 108 25.04 0.49 5.55
N ARG A 109 25.06 1.05 6.76
CA ARG A 109 25.22 0.25 7.98
C ARG A 109 23.97 -0.59 8.22
N PRO A 110 24.10 -1.84 8.71
CA PRO A 110 22.94 -2.62 9.15
C PRO A 110 22.09 -1.83 10.15
N GLY A 111 20.77 -1.80 9.93
CA GLY A 111 19.83 -1.05 10.78
C GLY A 111 19.86 0.48 10.60
N ALA A 112 20.57 1.01 9.60
CA ALA A 112 20.51 2.43 9.25
C ALA A 112 19.29 2.80 8.41
N ILE A 113 18.65 1.81 7.78
CA ILE A 113 17.44 1.99 6.99
C ILE A 113 16.39 1.01 7.52
N GLU A 114 15.20 1.54 7.79
CA GLU A 114 13.98 0.76 7.89
C GLU A 114 13.42 0.62 6.48
N TRP A 115 13.39 -0.61 5.98
CA TRP A 115 12.87 -0.91 4.66
C TRP A 115 11.34 -0.92 4.68
N PRO A 116 10.70 -0.66 3.53
CA PRO A 116 9.26 -0.85 3.41
C PRO A 116 8.83 -2.27 3.76
N ALA A 117 7.63 -2.37 4.29
CA ALA A 117 7.01 -3.64 4.59
C ALA A 117 6.54 -4.36 3.32
N GLU A 118 6.61 -5.68 3.36
CA GLU A 118 6.04 -6.55 2.32
C GLU A 118 4.52 -6.62 2.51
N GLY A 119 3.75 -6.38 1.46
CA GLY A 119 2.31 -6.58 1.47
C GLY A 119 1.48 -5.53 2.22
N SER A 120 2.12 -4.47 2.73
CA SER A 120 1.43 -3.42 3.51
C SER A 120 2.02 -2.04 3.26
N LEU A 121 1.20 -1.01 3.45
CA LEU A 121 1.67 0.37 3.56
C LEU A 121 1.92 0.72 5.02
N ASP A 122 2.89 1.61 5.25
CA ASP A 122 3.06 2.21 6.57
C ASP A 122 1.96 3.24 6.87
N ARG A 123 1.66 3.48 8.15
CA ARG A 123 0.53 4.36 8.53
C ARG A 123 0.56 5.72 7.84
N PRO A 124 1.67 6.49 7.82
CA PRO A 124 1.70 7.78 7.15
C PRO A 124 1.30 7.70 5.66
N THR A 125 1.78 6.68 4.95
CA THR A 125 1.48 6.45 3.53
C THR A 125 0.02 6.02 3.35
N TRP A 126 -0.49 5.11 4.18
CA TRP A 126 -1.90 4.69 4.18
C TRP A 126 -2.84 5.87 4.40
N ASP A 127 -2.60 6.66 5.45
CA ASP A 127 -3.45 7.79 5.80
C ASP A 127 -3.48 8.85 4.70
N GLN A 128 -2.34 9.12 4.06
CA GLN A 128 -2.24 10.05 2.93
C GLN A 128 -2.93 9.49 1.69
N LEU A 129 -2.78 8.21 1.37
CA LEU A 129 -3.49 7.57 0.26
C LEU A 129 -5.00 7.66 0.43
N ILE A 130 -5.55 7.37 1.63
CA ILE A 130 -6.99 7.52 1.89
C ILE A 130 -7.46 8.97 1.71
N ARG A 131 -6.64 9.97 2.09
CA ARG A 131 -6.95 11.39 1.82
C ARG A 131 -7.06 11.68 0.32
N PHE A 132 -6.14 11.18 -0.51
CA PHE A 132 -6.21 11.33 -1.96
C PHE A 132 -7.45 10.65 -2.55
N LEU A 133 -7.71 9.39 -2.18
CA LEU A 133 -8.89 8.67 -2.67
C LEU A 133 -10.17 9.41 -2.27
N THR A 134 -10.24 9.94 -1.05
CA THR A 134 -11.36 10.75 -0.56
C THR A 134 -11.54 12.02 -1.39
N ALA A 135 -10.47 12.77 -1.61
CA ALA A 135 -10.53 14.03 -2.36
C ALA A 135 -10.92 13.85 -3.83
N HIS A 136 -10.63 12.69 -4.41
CA HIS A 136 -10.86 12.38 -5.82
C HIS A 136 -12.07 11.48 -6.08
N SER A 137 -12.80 11.05 -5.04
CA SER A 137 -14.05 10.31 -5.19
C SER A 137 -15.24 11.28 -5.23
N PRO A 138 -16.21 11.11 -6.16
CA PRO A 138 -17.35 12.04 -6.28
C PRO A 138 -18.19 12.19 -5.00
N GLN A 139 -18.26 11.15 -4.17
CA GLN A 139 -18.99 11.13 -2.91
C GLN A 139 -18.09 11.42 -1.70
N GLY A 140 -16.82 11.75 -1.92
CA GLY A 140 -15.86 12.05 -0.86
C GLY A 140 -15.76 10.93 0.17
N ALA A 141 -15.87 11.29 1.45
CA ALA A 141 -15.82 10.37 2.57
C ALA A 141 -16.99 9.36 2.59
N ASP A 142 -18.13 9.69 1.97
CA ASP A 142 -19.30 8.81 1.90
C ASP A 142 -19.22 7.78 0.77
N THR A 143 -18.13 7.77 -0.01
CA THR A 143 -17.92 6.80 -1.09
C THR A 143 -17.95 5.38 -0.53
N ALA A 144 -18.89 4.57 -1.02
CA ALA A 144 -18.99 3.16 -0.64
C ALA A 144 -17.82 2.37 -1.23
N CYS A 145 -17.18 1.57 -0.39
CA CYS A 145 -15.96 0.82 -0.73
C CYS A 145 -16.04 -0.62 -0.26
N LEU A 146 -15.22 -1.46 -0.89
CA LEU A 146 -14.91 -2.79 -0.42
C LEU A 146 -13.40 -2.93 -0.18
N ALA A 147 -13.05 -3.57 0.92
CA ALA A 147 -11.69 -3.91 1.31
C ALA A 147 -11.53 -5.43 1.31
N TYR A 148 -10.57 -5.93 0.54
CA TYR A 148 -10.22 -7.34 0.48
C TYR A 148 -8.88 -7.58 1.16
N TYR A 149 -8.86 -8.57 2.04
CA TYR A 149 -7.65 -9.12 2.63
C TYR A 149 -7.40 -10.51 2.04
N ASN A 150 -6.22 -10.69 1.46
CA ASN A 150 -5.85 -11.93 0.80
C ASN A 150 -5.68 -13.09 1.81
N PRO A 151 -5.78 -14.35 1.35
CA PRO A 151 -5.64 -15.53 2.21
C PRO A 151 -4.34 -15.63 3.01
N ILE A 152 -3.24 -15.08 2.49
CA ILE A 152 -1.94 -15.12 3.19
C ILE A 152 -1.97 -14.24 4.43
N VAL A 153 -2.46 -12.99 4.30
CA VAL A 153 -2.49 -12.03 5.42
C VAL A 153 -3.56 -12.38 6.45
N THR A 154 -4.67 -12.98 6.04
CA THR A 154 -5.72 -13.46 6.95
C THR A 154 -5.37 -14.80 7.59
N ARG A 155 -4.42 -15.55 7.00
CA ARG A 155 -4.13 -16.95 7.32
C ARG A 155 -5.36 -17.86 7.19
N ASP A 156 -6.27 -17.50 6.28
CA ASP A 156 -7.50 -18.22 5.95
C ASP A 156 -7.51 -18.53 4.45
N PHE A 157 -7.05 -19.74 4.10
CA PHE A 157 -6.97 -20.22 2.71
C PHE A 157 -8.28 -20.73 2.14
N GLU A 158 -9.32 -20.85 2.96
CA GLU A 158 -10.64 -21.30 2.52
C GLU A 158 -11.51 -20.12 2.08
N LYS A 159 -11.30 -18.93 2.67
CA LYS A 159 -12.09 -17.73 2.39
C LYS A 159 -11.23 -16.47 2.41
N GLY A 160 -11.22 -15.75 1.29
CA GLY A 160 -10.78 -14.35 1.29
C GLY A 160 -11.74 -13.47 2.10
N HIS A 161 -11.20 -12.51 2.87
CA HIS A 161 -12.02 -11.67 3.74
C HIS A 161 -12.34 -10.36 3.02
N VAL A 162 -13.57 -10.25 2.54
CA VAL A 162 -14.11 -9.00 1.99
C VAL A 162 -14.89 -8.28 3.07
N ARG A 163 -14.68 -6.97 3.21
CA ARG A 163 -15.45 -6.08 4.07
C ARG A 163 -16.00 -4.93 3.26
N SER A 164 -17.19 -4.46 3.58
CA SER A 164 -17.79 -3.28 2.95
C SER A 164 -17.91 -2.14 3.96
N GLY A 165 -17.67 -0.91 3.51
CA GLY A 165 -17.67 0.27 4.39
C GLY A 165 -17.65 1.56 3.59
N ARG A 166 -17.41 2.68 4.27
CA ARG A 166 -17.24 3.99 3.63
C ARG A 166 -15.77 4.40 3.61
N LEU A 167 -15.38 5.12 2.57
CA LEU A 167 -14.02 5.59 2.39
C LEU A 167 -13.52 6.48 3.55
N GLY A 168 -14.40 7.29 4.14
CA GLY A 168 -14.06 8.13 5.30
C GLY A 168 -13.68 7.33 6.55
N ASP A 169 -14.09 6.08 6.61
CA ASP A 169 -13.79 5.14 7.71
C ASP A 169 -12.57 4.25 7.38
N ALA A 170 -11.94 4.41 6.20
CA ALA A 170 -10.90 3.52 5.71
C ALA A 170 -9.56 3.66 6.45
N GLN A 171 -9.24 4.84 6.99
CA GLN A 171 -8.01 5.00 7.81
C GLN A 171 -8.00 4.01 8.99
N ALA A 172 -9.17 3.73 9.58
CA ALA A 172 -9.31 2.79 10.69
C ALA A 172 -9.02 1.33 10.30
N LEU A 173 -9.01 0.97 9.01
CA LEU A 173 -8.63 -0.38 8.56
C LEU A 173 -7.17 -0.72 8.89
N PHE A 174 -6.30 0.29 9.05
CA PHE A 174 -4.93 0.09 9.50
C PHE A 174 -4.88 -0.55 10.89
N ASP A 175 -5.88 -0.27 11.74
CA ASP A 175 -5.98 -0.74 13.12
C ASP A 175 -6.82 -2.03 13.25
N HIS A 176 -7.09 -2.74 12.14
CA HIS A 176 -7.93 -3.96 12.14
C HIS A 176 -7.49 -4.96 13.21
N PRO A 177 -8.33 -5.38 14.16
CA PRO A 177 -7.89 -6.03 15.40
C PRO A 177 -7.16 -7.37 15.19
N GLU A 178 -7.45 -8.06 14.09
CA GLU A 178 -6.93 -9.40 13.80
C GLU A 178 -5.93 -9.46 12.63
N ILE A 179 -5.82 -8.38 11.84
CA ILE A 179 -5.03 -8.35 10.60
C ILE A 179 -4.07 -7.17 10.70
N LEU A 180 -2.77 -7.45 10.59
CA LEU A 180 -1.70 -6.46 10.79
C LEU A 180 -1.29 -5.74 9.49
N TYR A 181 -1.94 -6.06 8.39
CA TYR A 181 -1.68 -5.53 7.06
C TYR A 181 -2.77 -4.54 6.67
N THR A 182 -2.45 -3.57 5.82
CA THR A 182 -3.47 -2.86 5.03
C THR A 182 -4.18 -3.83 4.07
N PRO A 183 -5.41 -3.53 3.61
CA PRO A 183 -6.10 -4.36 2.63
C PRO A 183 -5.23 -4.62 1.38
N SER A 184 -5.21 -5.86 0.90
CA SER A 184 -4.56 -6.27 -0.35
C SER A 184 -5.24 -5.63 -1.57
N ASN A 185 -6.55 -5.42 -1.48
CA ASN A 185 -7.26 -4.52 -2.38
C ASN A 185 -8.23 -3.61 -1.63
N LEU A 186 -8.41 -2.40 -2.14
CA LEU A 186 -9.48 -1.48 -1.74
C LEU A 186 -10.05 -0.86 -3.01
N TRP A 187 -11.36 -0.87 -3.21
CA TRP A 187 -11.98 -0.25 -4.39
C TRP A 187 -13.29 0.45 -4.05
N ALA A 188 -13.62 1.48 -4.83
CA ALA A 188 -14.95 2.07 -4.79
C ALA A 188 -15.96 1.12 -5.44
N VAL A 189 -17.17 1.02 -4.89
CA VAL A 189 -18.26 0.17 -5.41
C VAL A 189 -18.64 0.50 -6.85
N ASP A 190 -18.44 1.75 -7.29
CA ASP A 190 -18.66 2.18 -8.68
C ASP A 190 -17.52 1.82 -9.64
N HIS A 191 -16.47 1.16 -9.14
CA HIS A 191 -15.26 0.74 -9.84
C HIS A 191 -14.49 1.90 -10.49
N SER A 192 -14.67 3.12 -9.99
CA SER A 192 -13.97 4.30 -10.50
C SER A 192 -12.46 4.27 -10.23
N TRP A 193 -12.03 3.61 -9.15
CA TRP A 193 -10.64 3.36 -8.80
C TRP A 193 -10.48 2.06 -8.00
N ILE A 194 -9.26 1.53 -8.00
CA ILE A 194 -8.87 0.37 -7.20
C ILE A 194 -7.40 0.49 -6.76
N VAL A 195 -7.15 0.03 -5.55
CA VAL A 195 -5.84 -0.13 -4.92
C VAL A 195 -5.49 -1.62 -4.89
N PHE A 196 -4.22 -1.95 -5.11
CA PHE A 196 -3.67 -3.30 -5.05
C PHE A 196 -2.30 -3.30 -4.38
N THR A 197 -2.13 -4.13 -3.36
CA THR A 197 -0.84 -4.41 -2.71
C THR A 197 -0.65 -5.92 -2.68
N ASP A 198 0.31 -6.41 -3.45
CA ASP A 198 0.73 -7.81 -3.43
C ASP A 198 1.54 -8.10 -2.16
N TYR A 199 1.40 -9.31 -1.63
CA TYR A 199 2.07 -9.76 -0.42
C TYR A 199 3.61 -9.62 -0.47
N ASP A 200 4.25 -9.85 -1.61
CA ASP A 200 5.72 -9.83 -1.75
C ASP A 200 6.27 -8.46 -2.21
N LEU A 201 5.39 -7.45 -2.38
CA LEU A 201 5.76 -6.13 -2.89
C LEU A 201 5.90 -5.10 -1.78
N TRP A 202 6.74 -4.10 -2.06
CA TRP A 202 7.00 -2.90 -1.26
C TRP A 202 6.28 -1.67 -1.80
N GLY A 203 5.27 -1.88 -2.64
CA GLY A 203 4.52 -0.81 -3.28
C GLY A 203 3.10 -1.24 -3.58
N THR A 204 2.26 -0.23 -3.70
CA THR A 204 0.82 -0.34 -3.87
C THR A 204 0.43 0.30 -5.20
N LYS A 205 -0.16 -0.47 -6.09
CA LYS A 205 -0.72 0.05 -7.34
C LYS A 205 -2.03 0.76 -7.06
N VAL A 206 -2.20 1.94 -7.64
CA VAL A 206 -3.46 2.69 -7.65
C VAL A 206 -3.87 2.91 -9.09
N CYS A 207 -4.98 2.30 -9.49
CA CYS A 207 -5.61 2.48 -10.79
C CYS A 207 -6.84 3.37 -10.63
N GLY A 208 -7.04 4.33 -11.54
CA GLY A 208 -8.19 5.23 -11.45
C GLY A 208 -8.13 6.41 -12.42
N PRO A 209 -8.94 7.45 -12.19
CA PRO A 209 -8.99 8.60 -13.09
C PRO A 209 -7.66 9.34 -13.12
N ARG A 210 -7.27 9.87 -14.27
CA ARG A 210 -6.02 10.63 -14.43
C ARG A 210 -5.82 11.73 -13.37
N PRO A 211 -6.82 12.53 -12.97
CA PRO A 211 -6.62 13.52 -11.92
C PRO A 211 -6.17 12.95 -10.57
N LEU A 212 -6.62 11.75 -10.21
CA LEU A 212 -6.15 11.06 -9.00
C LEU A 212 -4.68 10.65 -9.16
N VAL A 213 -4.35 10.01 -10.28
CA VAL A 213 -2.99 9.51 -10.54
C VAL A 213 -1.97 10.65 -10.61
N GLU A 214 -2.29 11.75 -11.29
CA GLU A 214 -1.40 12.92 -11.35
C GLU A 214 -1.23 13.60 -9.98
N ALA A 215 -2.27 13.59 -9.13
CA ALA A 215 -2.17 14.11 -7.77
C ALA A 215 -1.23 13.27 -6.90
N LEU A 216 -1.28 11.94 -7.01
CA LEU A 216 -0.34 11.03 -6.32
C LEU A 216 1.12 11.27 -6.77
N LEU A 217 1.34 11.43 -8.08
CA LEU A 217 2.68 11.64 -8.65
C LEU A 217 3.28 12.99 -8.27
N ALA A 218 2.45 14.00 -8.01
CA ALA A 218 2.88 15.35 -7.64
C ALA A 218 3.09 15.53 -6.13
N ASP A 219 2.75 14.53 -5.31
CA ASP A 219 2.81 14.67 -3.86
C ASP A 219 4.25 14.56 -3.31
N PHE A 220 4.50 15.30 -2.24
CA PHE A 220 5.79 15.30 -1.57
C PHE A 220 5.84 14.35 -0.35
N GLU A 221 4.70 13.98 0.22
CA GLU A 221 4.62 13.12 1.40
C GLU A 221 4.63 11.64 1.01
N ILE A 222 3.83 11.26 0.01
CA ILE A 222 3.91 9.95 -0.65
C ILE A 222 4.78 10.03 -1.90
N GLU A 223 5.55 8.98 -2.13
CA GLU A 223 6.32 8.84 -3.35
C GLU A 223 5.59 7.88 -4.29
N ALA A 224 5.23 8.35 -5.47
CA ALA A 224 4.59 7.53 -6.47
C ALA A 224 5.34 7.61 -7.81
N ILE A 225 5.29 6.51 -8.57
CA ILE A 225 5.91 6.42 -9.89
C ILE A 225 4.98 5.74 -10.89
N ARG A 226 5.24 5.97 -12.19
CA ARG A 226 4.64 5.19 -13.27
C ARG A 226 5.59 4.08 -13.68
N LEU A 227 5.05 2.88 -13.89
CA LEU A 227 5.80 1.74 -14.41
C LEU A 227 5.24 1.33 -15.79
N PRO A 228 5.90 1.68 -16.90
CA PRO A 228 5.39 1.43 -18.25
C PRO A 228 5.16 -0.04 -18.61
N TRP A 229 5.79 -0.97 -17.88
CA TRP A 229 5.66 -2.42 -18.07
C TRP A 229 4.70 -3.09 -17.08
N ALA A 230 4.16 -2.32 -16.13
CA ALA A 230 3.21 -2.75 -15.10
C ALA A 230 2.03 -1.76 -15.01
N SER A 231 1.63 -1.22 -16.18
CA SER A 231 0.46 -0.38 -16.38
C SER A 231 -0.75 -1.27 -16.61
#